data_AF-A0A3C0L0Q5-F1
#
_entry.id   AF-A0A3C0L0Q5-F1
#
_cell.length_a   1.000
_cell.length_b   1.000
_cell.length_c   1.000
_cell.angle_alpha   90.00
_cell.angle_beta   90.00
_cell.angle_gamma   90.00
#
_symmetry.space_group_name_H-M   'P 1'
#
loop_
_entity.id
_entity.type
_entity.pdbx_description
1 polymer ?
#
loop_
_entity_poly.entity_id
_entity_poly.type
_entity_poly.pdbx_seq_one_letter_code
_entity_poly.pdbx_strand_id
1 'polypeptide(L)'
;LDANDPGLHLIQHIRDESHRFAITGHRARRGKSRTESQLDGIDGVGPTRRRNLLRYFGGVKQVLGASQEELSKVEGISQKLAEEIYGTLHR
;
A
#
# COMPACT_ATOMS: atom_id res chain seq x y z
N LEU A 1 20.43 -20.27 -34.43
CA LEU A 1 19.09 -20.74 -34.04
C LEU A 1 18.12 -19.66 -34.47
N ASP A 2 17.17 -20.02 -35.31
CA ASP A 2 16.25 -19.08 -35.98
C ASP A 2 15.33 -18.39 -34.96
N ALA A 3 15.03 -17.10 -35.16
CA ALA A 3 14.26 -16.29 -34.21
C ALA A 3 12.77 -16.68 -34.09
N ASN A 4 12.33 -17.65 -34.89
CA ASN A 4 10.94 -18.13 -35.01
C ASN A 4 10.75 -19.58 -34.54
N ASP A 5 11.72 -20.17 -33.82
CA ASP A 5 11.55 -21.51 -33.25
C ASP A 5 10.48 -21.48 -32.13
N PRO A 6 9.38 -22.25 -32.24
CA PRO A 6 8.29 -22.27 -31.25
C PRO A 6 8.75 -22.61 -29.83
N GLY A 7 9.81 -23.41 -29.70
CA GLY A 7 10.39 -23.77 -28.40
C GLY A 7 11.08 -22.58 -27.72
N LEU A 8 11.69 -21.68 -28.50
CA LEU A 8 12.34 -20.48 -27.99
C LEU A 8 11.31 -19.46 -27.46
N HIS A 9 10.16 -19.33 -28.13
CA HIS A 9 9.08 -18.43 -27.71
C HIS A 9 8.43 -18.89 -26.38
N LEU A 10 8.28 -20.21 -26.19
CA LEU A 10 7.77 -20.76 -24.92
C LEU A 10 8.71 -20.45 -23.74
N ILE A 11 10.02 -20.64 -23.94
CA ILE A 11 11.02 -20.36 -22.90
C ILE A 11 11.07 -18.86 -22.58
N GLN A 12 10.94 -17.99 -23.58
CA GLN A 12 10.84 -16.54 -23.39
C GLN A 12 9.60 -16.17 -22.58
N HIS A 13 8.43 -16.75 -22.90
CA HIS A 13 7.20 -16.48 -22.18
C HIS A 13 7.26 -16.88 -20.70
N ILE A 14 7.84 -18.06 -20.39
CA ILE A 14 8.05 -18.51 -19.00
C ILE A 14 9.00 -17.57 -18.26
N ARG A 15 10.06 -17.10 -18.92
CA ARG A 15 11.01 -16.14 -18.36
C ARG A 15 10.33 -14.83 -18.03
N ASP A 16 9.51 -14.32 -18.94
CA ASP A 16 8.80 -13.04 -18.76
C ASP A 16 7.78 -13.12 -17.64
N GLU A 17 7.03 -14.22 -17.52
CA GLU A 17 6.07 -14.39 -16.43
C GLU A 17 6.78 -14.56 -15.07
N SER A 18 7.92 -15.27 -15.04
CA SER A 18 8.75 -15.39 -13.84
C SER A 18 9.33 -14.04 -13.41
N HIS A 19 9.81 -13.24 -14.37
CA HIS A 19 10.32 -11.89 -14.12
C HIS A 19 9.20 -10.94 -13.65
N ARG A 20 8.02 -11.03 -14.28
CA ARG A 20 6.81 -10.29 -13.88
C ARG A 20 6.40 -10.63 -12.45
N PHE A 21 6.35 -11.90 -12.10
CA PHE A 21 5.98 -12.36 -10.76
C PHE A 21 6.99 -11.86 -9.70
N ALA A 22 8.29 -12.00 -9.97
CA ALA A 22 9.34 -11.53 -9.07
C ALA A 22 9.31 -10.00 -8.86
N ILE A 23 9.12 -9.22 -9.92
CA ILE A 23 8.99 -7.75 -9.84
C ILE A 23 7.75 -7.35 -9.05
N THR A 24 6.62 -7.99 -9.32
CA THR A 24 5.33 -7.65 -8.69
C THR A 24 5.37 -7.95 -7.19
N GLY A 25 5.94 -9.10 -6.80
CA GLY A 25 6.17 -9.45 -5.39
C GLY A 25 7.10 -8.48 -4.67
N HIS A 26 8.21 -8.07 -5.30
CA HIS A 26 9.12 -7.09 -4.71
C HIS A 26 8.54 -5.67 -4.67
N ARG A 27 7.70 -5.25 -5.63
CA ARG A 27 6.97 -3.97 -5.56
C ARG A 27 5.93 -3.98 -4.46
N ALA A 28 5.20 -5.08 -4.28
CA ALA A 28 4.24 -5.22 -3.18
C ALA A 28 4.91 -5.17 -1.80
N ARG A 29 6.05 -5.85 -1.63
CA ARG A 29 6.85 -5.79 -0.39
C ARG A 29 7.45 -4.40 -0.13
N ARG A 30 8.03 -3.75 -1.14
CA ARG A 30 8.58 -2.38 -1.00
C ARG A 30 7.49 -1.34 -0.76
N GLY A 31 6.32 -1.53 -1.37
CA GLY A 31 5.11 -0.79 -1.07
C GLY A 31 4.76 -0.88 0.41
N LYS A 32 4.58 -2.09 0.95
CA LYS A 32 4.30 -2.34 2.38
C LYS A 32 5.28 -1.64 3.33
N SER A 33 6.60 -1.75 3.09
CA SER A 33 7.62 -1.12 3.94
C SER A 33 7.60 0.42 3.91
N ARG A 34 7.41 1.04 2.74
CA ARG A 34 7.19 2.51 2.65
C ARG A 34 5.88 2.97 3.31
N THR A 35 4.92 2.05 3.38
CA THR A 35 3.56 2.31 3.81
C THR A 35 3.40 2.25 5.33
N GLU A 36 4.12 1.35 5.99
CA GLU A 36 4.29 1.35 7.45
C GLU A 36 4.84 2.70 7.92
N SER A 37 5.92 3.18 7.29
CA SER A 37 6.64 4.40 7.69
C SER A 37 5.80 5.69 7.79
N GLN A 38 4.76 5.88 6.97
CA GLN A 38 3.98 7.15 6.99
C GLN A 38 2.89 7.17 8.08
N LEU A 39 2.29 6.02 8.38
CA LEU A 39 1.30 5.90 9.46
C LEU A 39 1.95 5.49 10.79
N ASP A 40 3.24 5.14 10.79
CA ASP A 40 4.05 4.87 11.99
C ASP A 40 4.48 6.14 12.72
N GLY A 41 4.68 7.26 11.99
CA GLY A 41 5.14 8.51 12.58
C GLY A 41 4.06 9.37 13.23
N ILE A 42 2.79 8.95 13.21
CA ILE A 42 1.68 9.74 13.76
C ILE A 42 1.48 9.35 15.23
N ASP A 43 1.74 10.30 16.12
CA ASP A 43 1.48 10.14 17.55
C ASP A 43 0.01 9.80 17.80
N GLY A 44 -0.22 8.79 18.64
CA GLY A 44 -1.56 8.28 18.91
C GLY A 44 -2.10 7.28 17.87
N VAL A 45 -1.43 7.03 16.74
CA VAL A 45 -1.81 5.98 15.77
C VAL A 45 -0.98 4.73 15.97
N GLY A 46 -1.41 3.92 16.95
CA GLY A 46 -0.83 2.60 17.19
C GLY A 46 -1.21 1.55 16.11
N PRO A 47 -0.63 0.34 16.18
CA PRO A 47 -0.78 -0.71 15.17
C PRO A 47 -2.24 -1.15 14.94
N THR A 48 -3.08 -1.11 15.98
CA THR A 48 -4.51 -1.45 15.86
C THR A 48 -5.27 -0.41 15.04
N ARG A 49 -5.10 0.89 15.35
CA ARG A 49 -5.76 1.98 14.62
C ARG A 49 -5.27 2.04 13.16
N ARG A 50 -3.98 1.81 12.93
CA ARG A 50 -3.44 1.68 11.58
C ARG A 50 -4.09 0.57 10.80
N ARG A 51 -4.19 -0.64 11.37
CA ARG A 51 -4.86 -1.76 10.71
C ARG A 51 -6.33 -1.45 10.43
N ASN A 52 -7.02 -0.72 11.31
CA ASN A 52 -8.40 -0.28 11.07
C ASN A 52 -8.49 0.72 9.92
N LEU A 53 -7.60 1.71 9.85
CA LEU A 53 -7.51 2.65 8.71
C LEU A 53 -7.28 1.91 7.39
N LEU A 54 -6.30 1.01 7.35
CA LEU A 54 -6.00 0.21 6.16
C LEU A 54 -7.17 -0.68 5.74
N ARG A 55 -7.86 -1.28 6.70
CA ARG A 55 -9.04 -2.13 6.45
C ARG A 55 -10.21 -1.31 5.92
N TYR A 56 -10.45 -0.13 6.49
CA TYR A 56 -11.56 0.74 6.10
C TYR A 56 -11.36 1.34 4.71
N PHE A 57 -10.17 1.88 4.43
CA PHE A 57 -9.89 2.58 3.18
C PHE A 57 -9.34 1.67 2.06
N GLY A 58 -8.95 0.44 2.38
CA GLY A 58 -8.43 -0.51 1.38
C GLY A 58 -6.98 -0.25 0.94
N GLY A 59 -6.26 0.63 1.63
CA GLY A 59 -4.86 0.91 1.38
C GLY A 59 -4.44 2.31 1.81
N VAL A 60 -3.14 2.58 1.83
CA VAL A 60 -2.63 3.89 2.31
C VAL A 60 -2.81 5.01 1.32
N LYS A 61 -2.80 4.74 0.02
CA LYS A 61 -3.12 5.79 -0.95
C LYS A 61 -4.51 6.37 -0.69
N GLN A 62 -5.44 5.53 -0.28
CA GLN A 62 -6.80 5.91 0.06
C GLN A 62 -6.85 6.64 1.41
N VAL A 63 -6.09 6.18 2.42
CA VAL A 63 -5.94 6.92 3.70
C VAL A 63 -5.35 8.31 3.49
N LEU A 64 -4.34 8.44 2.63
CA LEU A 64 -3.69 9.71 2.29
C LEU A 64 -4.61 10.67 1.54
N GLY A 65 -5.60 10.15 0.81
CA GLY A 65 -6.59 10.96 0.10
C GLY A 65 -7.90 11.15 0.88
N ALA A 66 -8.02 10.58 2.08
CA ALA A 66 -9.23 10.61 2.88
C ALA A 66 -9.40 11.96 3.56
N SER A 67 -10.65 12.43 3.66
CA SER A 67 -10.96 13.63 4.43
C SER A 67 -10.88 13.38 5.94
N GLN A 68 -10.70 14.44 6.73
CA GLN A 68 -10.75 14.36 8.19
C GLN A 68 -12.04 13.69 8.69
N GLU A 69 -13.17 13.99 8.06
CA GLU A 69 -14.47 13.40 8.40
C GLU A 69 -14.49 11.90 8.15
N GLU A 70 -13.91 11.44 7.04
CA GLU A 70 -13.81 10.01 6.75
C GLU A 70 -12.86 9.29 7.71
N LEU A 71 -11.73 9.91 8.05
CA LEU A 71 -10.79 9.36 9.03
C LEU A 71 -11.46 9.17 10.40
N SER A 72 -12.36 10.08 10.80
CA SER A 72 -13.12 9.99 12.05
C SER A 72 -14.17 8.88 12.08
N LYS A 73 -14.57 8.36 10.91
CA LYS A 73 -15.52 7.22 10.83
C LYS A 73 -14.85 5.88 11.13
N VAL A 74 -13.51 5.85 11.18
CA VAL A 74 -12.77 4.62 11.44
C VAL A 74 -12.82 4.26 12.92
N GLU A 75 -13.11 3.00 13.19
CA GLU A 75 -13.19 2.45 14.54
C GLU A 75 -11.92 2.74 15.35
N GLY A 76 -12.11 3.41 16.49
CA GLY A 76 -11.04 3.78 17.42
C GLY A 76 -10.33 5.09 17.09
N ILE A 77 -10.81 5.85 16.10
CA ILE A 77 -10.32 7.20 15.78
C ILE A 77 -11.34 8.23 16.27
N SER A 78 -10.91 9.13 17.15
CA SER A 78 -11.72 10.26 17.59
C SER A 78 -11.59 11.41 16.59
N GLN A 79 -12.52 12.36 16.64
CA GLN A 79 -12.50 13.54 15.76
C GLN A 79 -11.21 14.37 15.91
N LYS A 80 -10.71 14.49 17.15
CA LYS A 80 -9.41 15.13 17.44
C LYS A 80 -8.25 14.36 16.81
N LEU A 81 -8.24 13.04 16.94
CA LEU A 81 -7.17 12.21 16.35
C LEU A 81 -7.23 12.24 14.82
N ALA A 82 -8.43 12.28 14.23
CA ALA A 82 -8.60 12.44 12.79
C ALA A 82 -8.03 13.76 12.28
N GLU A 83 -8.17 14.85 13.04
CA GLU A 83 -7.57 16.15 12.75
C GLU A 83 -6.03 16.08 12.77
N GLU A 84 -5.46 15.49 13.81
CA GLU A 84 -4.00 15.30 13.97
C GLU A 84 -3.43 14.43 12.84
N ILE A 85 -4.13 13.35 12.49
CA ILE A 85 -3.77 12.48 11.35
C ILE A 85 -3.81 13.29 10.06
N TYR A 86 -4.94 13.95 9.76
CA TYR A 86 -5.11 14.70 8.53
C TYR A 86 -4.04 15.79 8.37
N GLY A 87 -3.78 16.55 9.43
CA GLY A 87 -2.76 17.59 9.47
C GLY A 87 -1.32 17.07 9.34
N THR A 88 -1.04 15.84 9.78
CA THR A 88 0.27 15.20 9.59
C THR A 88 0.44 14.68 8.16
N LEU A 89 -0.63 14.17 7.54
CA LEU A 89 -0.59 13.59 6.20
C LEU A 89 -0.63 14.63 5.07
N HIS A 90 -1.21 15.81 5.31
CA HIS A 90 -1.41 16.86 4.30
C HIS A 90 -0.56 18.12 4.54
N ARG A 91 0.54 17.97 5.28
CA ARG A 91 1.56 19.02 5.45
C ARG A 91 2.58 18.98 4.33
#